data_AF-Q44278-F1
#
_entry.id   AF-Q44278-F1
#
_cell.length_a   1.000
_cell.length_b   1.000
_cell.length_c   1.000
_cell.angle_alpha   90.00
_cell.angle_beta   90.00
_cell.angle_gamma   90.00
#
_symmetry.space_group_name_H-M   'P 1'
#
loop_
_entity.id
_entity.type
_entity.pdbx_description
1 polymer ?
#
loop_
_entity_poly.entity_id
_entity_poly.type
_entity_poly.pdbx_seq_one_letter_code
_entity_poly.pdbx_strand_id
1 'polypeptide(L)'
;SHKVSGGLHGVGVSVVNALSSKLQLTIHRAGQIHEQEYQHGDPQYPLKVVGETSTTGTTVRFWPSGDTFSQTIFNVDILARRLRELSFLNAGVKIVLRDERVNFEHIYAYEGGLSEKSALDIAGLPGKLADCQEKDPALSELYLVEGDSPGGSAKQGRNRKMQAILPLKGKILNVERARFDKMISSQEVGTLITALGCGIGREEYNPDKLRYHKII
;
A
#
# COMPACT_ATOMS: atom_id res chain seq x y z
N SER A 1 6.66 26.27 -3.69
CA SER A 1 7.58 25.39 -4.44
C SER A 1 8.13 24.31 -3.53
N HIS A 2 7.92 23.03 -3.86
CA HIS A 2 8.42 21.90 -3.07
C HIS A 2 9.78 21.43 -3.60
N LYS A 3 10.76 21.26 -2.69
CA LYS A 3 12.13 20.84 -3.02
C LYS A 3 12.25 19.31 -3.21
N VAL A 4 11.30 18.54 -2.68
CA VAL A 4 11.11 17.09 -2.88
C VAL A 4 9.61 16.83 -2.83
N SER A 5 8.97 16.52 -3.96
CA SER A 5 7.54 16.21 -4.08
C SER A 5 7.37 15.15 -5.15
N GLY A 6 6.63 14.08 -4.86
CA GLY A 6 6.31 13.04 -5.85
C GLY A 6 5.35 13.50 -6.95
N GLY A 7 4.62 14.61 -6.71
CA GLY A 7 3.73 15.21 -7.70
C GLY A 7 4.50 16.10 -8.68
N LEU A 8 4.99 15.51 -9.77
CA LEU A 8 5.75 16.22 -10.80
C LEU A 8 4.86 16.95 -11.82
N HIS A 9 3.63 16.47 -12.02
CA HIS A 9 2.82 16.88 -13.16
C HIS A 9 1.61 17.77 -12.81
N GLY A 10 1.28 17.94 -11.53
CA GLY A 10 0.09 18.71 -11.11
C GLY A 10 -1.27 18.13 -11.53
N VAL A 11 -1.29 16.99 -12.25
CA VAL A 11 -2.50 16.39 -12.81
C VAL A 11 -3.32 15.54 -11.83
N GLY A 12 -2.75 15.16 -10.68
CA GLY A 12 -3.38 14.17 -9.80
C GLY A 12 -4.76 14.63 -9.30
N VAL A 13 -4.84 15.84 -8.75
CA VAL A 13 -6.11 16.39 -8.24
C VAL A 13 -7.09 16.76 -9.36
N SER A 14 -6.60 17.15 -10.55
CA SER A 14 -7.47 17.45 -11.69
C SER A 14 -8.14 16.18 -12.23
N VAL A 15 -7.42 15.05 -12.24
CA VAL A 15 -8.02 13.74 -12.60
C VAL A 15 -9.07 13.32 -11.57
N VAL A 16 -8.79 13.47 -10.27
CA VAL A 16 -9.79 13.18 -9.22
C VAL A 16 -11.03 14.04 -9.41
N ASN A 17 -10.85 15.34 -9.70
CA ASN A 17 -11.96 16.26 -9.94
C ASN A 17 -12.79 15.85 -11.17
N ALA A 18 -12.13 15.55 -12.30
CA ALA A 18 -12.79 15.15 -13.54
C ALA A 18 -13.57 13.83 -13.41
N LEU A 19 -13.08 12.89 -12.59
CA LEU A 19 -13.72 11.58 -12.36
C LEU A 19 -14.72 11.57 -11.19
N SER A 20 -15.05 12.75 -10.64
CA SER A 20 -15.99 12.89 -9.54
C SER A 20 -17.28 13.57 -10.02
N SER A 21 -18.43 13.09 -9.55
CA SER A 21 -19.71 13.78 -9.77
C SER A 21 -19.76 15.11 -9.01
N LYS A 22 -19.16 15.15 -7.82
CA LYS A 22 -18.99 16.35 -6.99
C LYS A 22 -17.60 16.36 -6.34
N LEU A 23 -17.00 17.54 -6.21
CA LEU A 23 -15.83 17.78 -5.36
C LEU A 23 -16.01 19.06 -4.55
N GLN A 24 -15.67 19.00 -3.27
CA GLN A 24 -15.65 20.11 -2.32
C GLN A 24 -14.21 20.35 -1.86
N LEU A 25 -13.75 21.59 -2.02
CA LEU A 25 -12.44 22.05 -1.61
C LEU A 25 -12.59 23.13 -0.54
N THR A 26 -11.97 22.92 0.62
CA THR A 26 -11.89 23.92 1.69
C THR A 26 -10.43 24.15 2.05
N ILE A 27 -9.97 25.40 1.99
CA ILE A 27 -8.59 25.80 2.25
C ILE A 27 -8.56 26.79 3.42
N HIS A 28 -7.82 26.46 4.46
CA HIS A 28 -7.52 27.34 5.59
C HIS A 28 -6.14 27.94 5.37
N ARG A 29 -6.04 29.24 5.07
CA ARG A 29 -4.76 29.90 4.79
C ARG A 29 -4.86 31.41 5.00
N ALA A 30 -3.78 32.03 5.49
CA ALA A 30 -3.65 33.49 5.62
C ALA A 30 -4.80 34.16 6.41
N GLY A 31 -5.26 33.51 7.48
CA GLY A 31 -6.35 34.01 8.31
C GLY A 31 -7.75 33.76 7.75
N GLN A 32 -7.88 33.18 6.55
CA GLN A 32 -9.15 33.03 5.84
C GLN A 32 -9.47 31.57 5.53
N ILE A 33 -10.77 31.26 5.51
CA ILE A 33 -11.33 30.01 5.00
C ILE A 33 -11.82 30.27 3.58
N HIS A 34 -11.23 29.57 2.62
CA HIS A 34 -11.66 29.60 1.22
C HIS A 34 -12.42 28.33 0.87
N GLU A 35 -13.47 28.45 0.07
CA GLU A 35 -14.30 27.33 -0.38
C GLU A 35 -14.51 27.38 -1.89
N GLN A 36 -14.47 26.21 -2.53
CA GLN A 36 -14.88 26.02 -3.91
C GLN A 36 -15.54 24.65 -4.10
N GLU A 37 -16.59 24.63 -4.91
CA GLU A 37 -17.27 23.40 -5.33
C GLU A 37 -17.09 23.16 -6.82
N TYR A 38 -17.01 21.88 -7.18
CA TYR A 38 -16.91 21.41 -8.55
C TYR A 38 -17.95 20.32 -8.81
N GLN A 39 -18.40 20.24 -10.06
CA GLN A 39 -19.28 19.18 -10.56
C GLN A 39 -18.72 18.69 -11.89
N HIS A 40 -18.42 17.39 -12.00
CA HIS A 40 -17.79 16.79 -13.19
C HIS A 40 -16.54 17.54 -13.71
N GLY A 41 -15.72 18.07 -12.79
CA GLY A 41 -14.52 18.84 -13.11
C GLY A 41 -14.72 20.36 -13.20
N ASP A 42 -15.95 20.84 -13.39
CA ASP A 42 -16.22 22.26 -13.61
C ASP A 42 -16.47 23.02 -12.30
N PRO A 43 -15.82 24.16 -12.07
CA PRO A 43 -16.06 24.98 -10.89
C PRO A 43 -17.47 25.57 -10.93
N GLN A 44 -18.21 25.42 -9.83
CA GLN A 44 -19.59 25.92 -9.70
C GLN A 44 -19.63 27.43 -9.41
N TYR A 45 -18.54 27.97 -8.86
CA TYR A 45 -18.34 29.39 -8.60
C TYR A 45 -16.84 29.69 -8.42
N PRO A 46 -16.42 30.97 -8.53
CA PRO A 46 -15.06 31.39 -8.18
C PRO A 46 -14.73 31.11 -6.72
N LEU A 47 -13.46 30.85 -6.40
CA LEU A 47 -12.99 30.64 -5.03
C LEU A 47 -13.43 31.80 -4.12
N LYS A 48 -14.27 31.53 -3.13
CA LYS A 48 -14.85 32.53 -2.23
C LYS A 48 -14.28 32.40 -0.82
N VAL A 49 -14.17 33.51 -0.09
CA VAL A 49 -13.88 33.51 1.35
C VAL A 49 -15.18 33.29 2.10
N VAL A 50 -15.23 32.29 2.98
CA VAL A 50 -16.43 31.92 3.76
C VAL A 50 -16.30 32.17 5.26
N GLY A 51 -15.11 32.56 5.73
CA GLY A 51 -14.88 32.86 7.14
C GLY A 51 -13.42 33.15 7.45
N GLU A 52 -13.15 33.34 8.73
CA GLU A 52 -11.80 33.52 9.29
C GLU A 52 -11.31 32.25 9.98
N THR A 53 -9.99 32.06 10.06
CA THR A 53 -9.38 30.90 10.71
C THR A 53 -8.03 31.21 11.32
N SER A 54 -7.72 30.59 12.46
CA SER A 54 -6.41 30.64 13.11
C SER A 54 -5.51 29.45 12.72
N THR A 55 -6.01 28.50 11.94
CA THR A 55 -5.28 27.29 11.55
C THR A 55 -4.96 27.30 10.06
N THR A 56 -4.10 26.36 9.65
CA THR A 56 -3.79 26.12 8.24
C THR A 56 -4.13 24.69 7.86
N GLY A 57 -4.61 24.47 6.65
CA GLY A 57 -4.97 23.13 6.20
C GLY A 57 -5.71 23.13 4.87
N THR A 58 -5.90 21.94 4.32
CA THR A 58 -6.70 21.76 3.10
C THR A 58 -7.50 20.48 3.24
N THR A 59 -8.79 20.59 2.99
CA THR A 59 -9.73 19.48 2.97
C THR A 59 -10.22 19.30 1.55
N VAL A 60 -10.09 18.08 1.03
CA VAL A 60 -10.66 17.68 -0.25
C VAL A 60 -11.65 16.55 0.02
N ARG A 61 -12.91 16.78 -0.33
CA ARG A 61 -13.96 15.76 -0.28
C ARG A 61 -14.51 15.57 -1.68
N PHE A 62 -14.64 14.33 -2.12
CA PHE A 62 -15.08 14.04 -3.48
C PHE A 62 -16.02 12.83 -3.50
N TRP A 63 -16.88 12.80 -4.51
CA TRP A 63 -17.84 11.74 -4.76
C TRP A 63 -17.53 11.13 -6.12
N PRO A 64 -17.02 9.89 -6.18
CA PRO A 64 -16.73 9.21 -7.44
C PRO A 64 -17.96 9.18 -8.36
N SER A 65 -17.77 9.47 -9.64
CA SER A 65 -18.87 9.44 -10.61
C SER A 65 -19.34 8.01 -10.85
N GLY A 66 -20.63 7.75 -10.60
CA GLY A 66 -21.27 6.48 -10.95
C GLY A 66 -21.35 6.22 -12.45
N ASP A 67 -21.22 7.27 -13.27
CA ASP A 67 -21.17 7.15 -14.75
C ASP A 67 -19.81 6.63 -15.23
N THR A 68 -18.76 6.78 -14.41
CA THR A 68 -17.38 6.34 -14.73
C THR A 68 -17.04 5.03 -14.04
N PHE A 69 -17.38 4.90 -12.76
CA PHE A 69 -17.02 3.72 -11.96
C PHE A 69 -18.24 2.84 -11.71
N SER A 70 -18.11 1.55 -12.02
CA SER A 70 -19.13 0.54 -11.66
C SER A 70 -19.24 0.31 -10.15
N GLN A 71 -18.21 0.68 -9.37
CA GLN A 71 -18.22 0.65 -7.91
C GLN A 71 -17.71 1.99 -7.36
N THR A 72 -18.56 2.67 -6.59
CA THR A 72 -18.24 3.94 -5.91
C THR A 72 -17.99 3.75 -4.41
N ILE A 73 -18.21 2.53 -3.90
CA ILE A 73 -17.98 2.13 -2.51
C ILE A 73 -16.51 1.77 -2.34
N PHE A 74 -15.78 2.58 -1.58
CA PHE A 74 -14.38 2.29 -1.26
C PHE A 74 -14.24 1.07 -0.33
N ASN A 75 -13.25 0.24 -0.63
CA ASN A 75 -12.83 -0.87 0.21
C ASN A 75 -11.84 -0.36 1.29
N VAL A 76 -12.27 -0.43 2.56
CA VAL A 76 -11.51 0.09 3.70
C VAL A 76 -10.19 -0.64 3.92
N ASP A 77 -10.12 -1.94 3.63
CA ASP A 77 -8.89 -2.74 3.80
C ASP A 77 -7.79 -2.31 2.83
N ILE A 78 -8.17 -1.97 1.60
CA ILE A 78 -7.23 -1.44 0.59
C ILE A 78 -6.68 -0.09 1.05
N LEU A 79 -7.54 0.80 1.54
CA LEU A 79 -7.14 2.11 2.05
C LEU A 79 -6.25 1.96 3.30
N ALA A 80 -6.65 1.12 4.25
CA ALA A 80 -5.90 0.82 5.48
C ALA A 80 -4.47 0.36 5.16
N ARG A 81 -4.32 -0.61 4.24
CA ARG A 81 -3.01 -1.09 3.81
C ARG A 81 -2.15 0.02 3.23
N ARG A 82 -2.70 0.86 2.36
CA ARG A 82 -1.96 1.97 1.73
C ARG A 82 -1.57 3.07 2.73
N LEU A 83 -2.49 3.45 3.62
CA LEU A 83 -2.22 4.46 4.64
C LEU A 83 -1.20 3.99 5.67
N ARG A 84 -1.22 2.69 6.01
CA ARG A 84 -0.19 2.07 6.84
C ARG A 84 1.18 2.07 6.17
N GLU A 85 1.28 1.75 4.89
CA GLU A 85 2.54 1.86 4.14
C GLU A 85 3.07 3.31 4.15
N LEU A 86 2.18 4.29 3.99
CA LEU A 86 2.54 5.71 3.98
C LEU A 86 3.01 6.22 5.34
N SER A 87 2.40 5.79 6.44
CA SER A 87 2.81 6.21 7.79
C SER A 87 4.22 5.74 8.13
N PHE A 88 4.63 4.55 7.68
CA PHE A 88 6.02 4.10 7.81
C PHE A 88 7.02 4.92 6.98
N LEU A 89 6.60 5.42 5.82
CA LEU A 89 7.48 6.23 4.96
C LEU A 89 7.63 7.67 5.46
N ASN A 90 6.72 8.13 6.31
CA ASN A 90 6.65 9.51 6.78
C ASN A 90 6.68 9.54 8.32
N ALA A 91 7.86 9.28 8.89
CA ALA A 91 8.08 9.34 10.34
C ALA A 91 7.55 10.66 10.92
N GLY A 92 6.79 10.57 12.02
CA GLY A 92 6.17 11.72 12.69
C GLY A 92 4.85 12.20 12.07
N VAL A 93 4.36 11.59 10.99
CA VAL A 93 3.05 11.91 10.41
C VAL A 93 1.98 10.98 10.98
N LYS A 94 1.02 11.56 11.70
CA LYS A 94 -0.20 10.86 12.15
C LYS A 94 -1.22 10.81 11.02
N ILE A 95 -1.58 9.60 10.60
CA ILE A 95 -2.62 9.35 9.59
C ILE A 95 -3.82 8.70 10.28
N VAL A 96 -5.01 9.27 10.09
CA VAL A 96 -6.27 8.75 10.67
C VAL A 96 -7.18 8.29 9.55
N LEU A 97 -7.55 7.01 9.55
CA LEU A 97 -8.55 6.44 8.65
C LEU A 97 -9.87 6.27 9.42
N ARG A 98 -10.95 6.86 8.91
CA ARG A 98 -12.30 6.74 9.46
C ARG A 98 -13.25 6.22 8.39
N ASP A 99 -14.07 5.24 8.74
CA ASP A 99 -15.20 4.78 7.94
C ASP A 99 -16.49 4.95 8.73
N GLU A 100 -17.24 6.01 8.38
CA GLU A 100 -18.48 6.40 9.05
C GLU A 100 -19.63 5.41 8.81
N ARG A 101 -19.55 4.55 7.77
CA ARG A 101 -20.60 3.57 7.43
C ARG A 101 -20.69 2.44 8.46
N VAL A 102 -19.56 2.12 9.08
CA VAL A 102 -19.39 0.99 10.01
C VAL A 102 -18.79 1.41 11.35
N ASN A 103 -18.75 2.72 11.63
CA ASN A 103 -18.16 3.31 12.85
C ASN A 103 -16.76 2.76 13.17
N PHE A 104 -15.90 2.72 12.15
CA PHE A 104 -14.53 2.22 12.25
C PHE A 104 -13.53 3.38 12.24
N GLU A 105 -12.54 3.34 13.13
CA GLU A 105 -11.41 4.27 13.15
C GLU A 105 -10.10 3.50 13.36
N HIS A 106 -9.07 3.85 12.60
CA HIS A 106 -7.71 3.37 12.79
C HIS A 106 -6.74 4.56 12.73
N ILE A 107 -5.87 4.66 13.73
CA ILE A 107 -4.81 5.66 13.80
C ILE A 107 -3.46 5.00 13.50
N TYR A 108 -2.76 5.50 12.48
CA TYR A 108 -1.38 5.13 12.17
C TYR A 108 -0.44 6.28 12.54
N ALA A 109 0.42 6.05 13.54
CA ALA A 109 1.45 7.00 13.95
C ALA A 109 2.70 6.21 14.33
N TYR A 110 3.63 6.11 13.38
CA TYR A 110 4.89 5.37 13.54
C TYR A 110 6.03 6.38 13.60
N GLU A 111 6.75 6.39 14.72
CA GLU A 111 7.86 7.33 14.93
C GLU A 111 9.17 6.82 14.32
N GLY A 112 9.35 5.50 14.21
CA GLY A 112 10.60 4.90 13.71
C GLY A 112 10.73 4.93 12.17
N GLY A 113 9.69 5.35 11.46
CA GLY A 113 9.70 5.38 10.00
C GLY A 113 10.03 4.02 9.38
N LEU A 114 11.02 3.98 8.49
CA LEU A 114 11.45 2.76 7.79
C LEU A 114 11.98 1.66 8.74
N SER A 115 12.52 2.00 9.91
CA SER A 115 13.05 0.97 10.83
C SER A 115 11.94 0.16 11.51
N GLU A 116 10.74 0.74 11.68
CA GLU A 116 9.56 -0.03 12.13
C GLU A 116 8.96 -0.86 11.00
N LYS A 117 9.09 -0.40 9.74
CA LYS A 117 8.61 -1.12 8.57
C LYS A 117 9.24 -2.52 8.46
N SER A 118 10.55 -2.64 8.72
CA SER A 118 11.26 -3.92 8.71
C SER A 118 10.76 -4.95 9.74
N ALA A 119 10.13 -4.51 10.83
CA ALA A 119 9.57 -5.42 11.84
C ALA A 119 8.13 -5.89 11.50
N LEU A 120 7.42 -5.18 10.61
CA LEU A 120 5.98 -5.36 10.36
C LEU A 120 5.61 -5.69 8.90
N ASP A 121 6.58 -5.68 7.97
CA ASP A 121 6.43 -6.00 6.53
C ASP A 121 6.10 -7.48 6.23
N ILE A 122 5.72 -8.29 7.22
CA ILE A 122 5.25 -9.66 7.02
C ILE A 122 3.83 -9.70 6.38
N ALA A 123 3.10 -8.59 6.37
CA ALA A 123 1.67 -8.58 5.95
C ALA A 123 1.39 -8.32 4.46
N GLY A 124 2.39 -7.97 3.64
CA GLY A 124 2.21 -7.70 2.21
C GLY A 124 2.98 -8.68 1.34
N LEU A 125 2.32 -9.33 0.37
CA LEU A 125 3.02 -10.22 -0.58
C LEU A 125 4.17 -9.46 -1.28
N PRO A 126 5.36 -10.07 -1.47
CA PRO A 126 6.47 -9.39 -2.14
C PRO A 126 6.09 -9.00 -3.58
N GLY A 127 6.50 -7.81 -4.05
CA GLY A 127 6.15 -7.35 -5.40
C GLY A 127 6.64 -8.24 -6.55
N LYS A 128 7.67 -9.07 -6.31
CA LYS A 128 8.17 -10.07 -7.26
C LYS A 128 7.31 -11.34 -7.30
N LEU A 129 6.56 -11.62 -6.24
CA LEU A 129 5.73 -12.82 -6.13
C LEU A 129 4.55 -12.71 -7.07
N ALA A 130 4.49 -13.61 -8.05
CA ALA A 130 3.25 -13.90 -8.73
C ALA A 130 2.52 -14.95 -7.89
N ASP A 131 1.50 -14.57 -7.13
CA ASP A 131 0.75 -15.51 -6.28
C ASP A 131 -0.21 -16.39 -7.11
N CYS A 132 -0.71 -17.47 -6.51
CA CYS A 132 -1.80 -18.30 -7.02
C CYS A 132 -3.17 -17.82 -6.53
N GLN A 133 -4.23 -18.32 -7.15
CA GLN A 133 -5.61 -18.01 -6.76
C GLN A 133 -6.08 -18.83 -5.56
N GLU A 134 -5.59 -20.07 -5.46
CA GLU A 134 -5.86 -20.99 -4.36
C GLU A 134 -5.37 -20.43 -3.03
N LYS A 135 -6.18 -20.60 -1.99
CA LYS A 135 -5.90 -20.12 -0.63
C LYS A 135 -5.68 -21.24 0.36
N ASP A 136 -6.06 -22.47 0.02
CA ASP A 136 -5.68 -23.65 0.79
C ASP A 136 -4.18 -23.95 0.62
N PRO A 137 -3.37 -23.85 1.69
CA PRO A 137 -1.95 -24.16 1.65
C PRO A 137 -1.63 -25.58 1.18
N ALA A 138 -2.54 -26.54 1.41
CA ALA A 138 -2.37 -27.94 1.01
C ALA A 138 -2.42 -28.15 -0.49
N LEU A 139 -3.11 -27.26 -1.20
CA LEU A 139 -3.28 -27.31 -2.66
C LEU A 139 -2.36 -26.36 -3.40
N SER A 140 -1.74 -25.42 -2.70
CA SER A 140 -0.90 -24.38 -3.30
C SER A 140 0.59 -24.78 -3.35
N GLU A 141 1.26 -24.34 -4.40
CA GLU A 141 2.67 -24.64 -4.68
C GLU A 141 3.43 -23.34 -4.92
N LEU A 142 4.63 -23.21 -4.36
CA LEU A 142 5.54 -22.09 -4.61
C LEU A 142 6.77 -22.58 -5.37
N TYR A 143 7.01 -22.02 -6.56
CA TYR A 143 8.22 -22.26 -7.34
C TYR A 143 9.21 -21.10 -7.15
N LEU A 144 10.40 -21.41 -6.64
CA LEU A 144 11.52 -20.50 -6.54
C LEU A 144 12.32 -20.56 -7.84
N VAL A 145 12.51 -19.40 -8.48
CA VAL A 145 13.12 -19.33 -9.80
C VAL A 145 14.35 -18.43 -9.77
N GLU A 146 15.45 -18.88 -10.36
CA GLU A 146 16.67 -18.08 -10.46
C GLU A 146 16.51 -17.00 -11.54
N GLY A 147 16.34 -15.75 -11.10
CA GLY A 147 16.27 -14.57 -11.95
C GLY A 147 14.91 -14.32 -12.62
N ASP A 148 14.73 -13.09 -13.11
CA ASP A 148 13.47 -12.63 -13.70
C ASP A 148 13.16 -13.31 -15.04
N SER A 149 14.19 -13.69 -15.82
CA SER A 149 13.99 -14.25 -17.15
C SER A 149 13.34 -15.64 -17.09
N PRO A 150 13.92 -16.64 -16.38
CA PRO A 150 13.21 -17.90 -16.14
C PRO A 150 11.91 -17.68 -15.36
N GLY A 151 11.87 -16.69 -14.46
CA GLY A 151 10.66 -16.31 -13.72
C GLY A 151 9.51 -15.87 -14.63
N GLY A 152 9.81 -15.15 -15.72
CA GLY A 152 8.85 -14.74 -16.72
C GLY A 152 8.28 -15.92 -17.52
N SER A 153 9.14 -16.89 -17.88
CA SER A 153 8.72 -18.12 -18.55
C SER A 153 7.86 -19.00 -17.63
N ALA A 154 8.30 -19.20 -16.38
CA ALA A 154 7.54 -19.93 -15.37
C ALA A 154 6.18 -19.28 -15.09
N LYS A 155 6.13 -17.94 -14.98
CA LYS A 155 4.87 -17.19 -14.80
C LYS A 155 3.88 -17.37 -15.95
N GLN A 156 4.37 -17.50 -17.17
CA GLN A 156 3.53 -17.72 -18.36
C GLN A 156 3.04 -19.18 -18.45
N GLY A 157 3.90 -20.15 -18.12
CA GLY A 157 3.58 -21.58 -18.22
C GLY A 157 2.82 -22.17 -17.02
N ARG A 158 2.76 -21.47 -15.88
CA ARG A 158 2.15 -22.00 -14.65
C ARG A 158 0.64 -22.20 -14.73
N ASN A 159 0.13 -23.12 -13.92
CA ASN A 159 -1.27 -23.13 -13.53
C ASN A 159 -1.55 -22.05 -12.48
N ARG A 160 -2.10 -20.91 -12.92
CA ARG A 160 -2.41 -19.75 -12.05
C ARG A 160 -3.35 -20.07 -10.88
N LYS A 161 -4.12 -21.17 -10.97
CA LYS A 161 -5.00 -21.60 -9.88
C LYS A 161 -4.18 -21.98 -8.65
N MET A 162 -3.15 -22.80 -8.80
CA MET A 162 -2.43 -23.42 -7.68
C MET A 162 -0.95 -23.07 -7.56
N GLN A 163 -0.32 -22.55 -8.62
CA GLN A 163 1.14 -22.34 -8.67
C GLN A 163 1.51 -20.86 -8.53
N ALA A 164 2.23 -20.55 -7.47
CA ALA A 164 2.90 -19.28 -7.23
C ALA A 164 4.34 -19.32 -7.75
N ILE A 165 4.85 -18.20 -8.26
CA ILE A 165 6.22 -18.07 -8.77
C ILE A 165 6.90 -16.93 -8.02
N LEU A 166 8.07 -17.21 -7.46
CA LEU A 166 8.93 -16.22 -6.84
C LEU A 166 10.32 -16.20 -7.50
N PRO A 167 10.57 -15.23 -8.39
CA PRO A 167 11.90 -14.99 -8.93
C PRO A 167 12.83 -14.41 -7.85
N LEU A 168 13.95 -15.09 -7.61
CA LEU A 168 15.02 -14.64 -6.71
C LEU A 168 16.17 -14.06 -7.53
N LYS A 169 16.73 -12.93 -7.10
CA LYS A 169 17.83 -12.28 -7.82
C LYS A 169 19.16 -12.50 -7.13
N GLY A 170 20.16 -12.87 -7.93
CA GLY A 170 21.52 -13.03 -7.46
C GLY A 170 21.68 -14.22 -6.51
N LYS A 171 22.78 -14.22 -5.76
CA LYS A 171 23.07 -15.29 -4.79
C LYS A 171 22.40 -14.98 -3.46
N ILE A 172 21.67 -15.95 -2.92
CA ILE A 172 21.12 -15.87 -1.56
C ILE A 172 22.29 -15.75 -0.57
N LEU A 173 22.11 -14.90 0.45
CA LEU A 173 23.09 -14.72 1.51
C LEU A 173 23.35 -16.05 2.23
N ASN A 174 24.62 -16.41 2.43
CA ASN A 174 24.96 -17.55 3.27
C ASN A 174 24.66 -17.21 4.74
N VAL A 175 23.54 -17.73 5.24
CA VAL A 175 23.02 -17.46 6.59
C VAL A 175 23.86 -18.08 7.70
N GLU A 176 24.54 -19.20 7.46
CA GLU A 176 25.40 -19.88 8.45
C GLU A 176 26.53 -18.96 8.95
N ARG A 177 27.02 -18.08 8.07
CA ARG A 177 28.09 -17.12 8.37
C ARG A 177 27.58 -15.72 8.72
N ALA A 178 26.28 -15.48 8.62
CA ALA A 178 25.71 -14.15 8.79
C ALA A 178 25.08 -14.00 10.17
N ARG A 179 25.23 -12.81 10.78
CA ARG A 179 24.44 -12.46 11.96
C ARG A 179 22.96 -12.32 11.59
N PHE A 180 22.08 -12.56 12.55
CA PHE A 180 20.62 -12.46 12.38
C PHE A 180 20.19 -11.11 11.77
N ASP A 181 20.76 -10.00 12.23
CA ASP A 181 20.48 -8.67 11.68
C ASP A 181 20.85 -8.55 10.19
N LYS A 182 21.97 -9.16 9.81
CA LYS A 182 22.43 -9.18 8.41
C LYS A 182 21.50 -10.02 7.54
N MET A 183 20.98 -11.12 8.08
CA MET A 183 20.00 -11.95 7.41
C MET A 183 18.68 -11.19 7.19
N ILE A 184 18.14 -10.50 8.21
CA ILE A 184 16.92 -9.71 8.09
C ILE A 184 17.10 -8.54 7.11
N SER A 185 18.29 -7.93 7.07
CA SER A 185 18.60 -6.87 6.10
C SER A 185 18.67 -7.36 4.65
N SER A 186 18.74 -8.67 4.42
CA SER A 186 18.79 -9.22 3.07
C SER A 186 17.41 -9.16 2.41
N GLN A 187 17.33 -8.42 1.30
CA GLN A 187 16.10 -8.26 0.54
C GLN A 187 15.50 -9.60 0.08
N GLU A 188 16.33 -10.53 -0.42
CA GLU A 188 15.84 -11.83 -0.91
C GLU A 188 15.36 -12.73 0.24
N VAL A 189 16.03 -12.67 1.40
CA VAL A 189 15.58 -13.43 2.59
C VAL A 189 14.27 -12.85 3.14
N GLY A 190 14.16 -11.53 3.27
CA GLY A 190 12.90 -10.88 3.67
C GLY A 190 11.77 -11.20 2.69
N THR A 191 12.04 -11.17 1.38
CA THR A 191 11.10 -11.57 0.33
C THR A 191 10.63 -13.02 0.53
N LEU A 192 11.55 -13.96 0.84
CA LEU A 192 11.22 -15.35 1.10
C LEU A 192 10.37 -15.53 2.36
N ILE A 193 10.75 -14.91 3.48
CA ILE A 193 9.99 -14.98 4.74
C ILE A 193 8.56 -14.49 4.53
N THR A 194 8.42 -13.33 3.88
CA THR A 194 7.11 -12.76 3.55
C THR A 194 6.36 -13.59 2.52
N ALA A 195 7.05 -14.29 1.60
CA ALA A 195 6.43 -15.23 0.67
C ALA A 195 5.95 -16.52 1.35
N LEU A 196 6.64 -17.00 2.38
CA LEU A 196 6.25 -18.23 3.05
C LEU A 196 5.17 -17.99 4.11
N GLY A 197 5.19 -16.84 4.77
CA GLY A 197 4.18 -16.42 5.75
C GLY A 197 4.30 -17.08 7.13
N CYS A 198 5.28 -17.95 7.32
CA CYS A 198 5.50 -18.67 8.58
C CYS A 198 6.32 -17.90 9.63
N GLY A 199 6.84 -16.71 9.31
CA GLY A 199 7.73 -15.95 10.22
C GLY A 199 9.14 -16.53 10.30
N ILE A 200 9.97 -16.01 11.21
CA ILE A 200 11.35 -16.49 11.42
C ILE A 200 11.76 -16.36 12.89
N GLY A 201 12.68 -17.20 13.35
CA GLY A 201 13.17 -17.17 14.72
C GLY A 201 12.33 -18.03 15.66
N ARG A 202 12.77 -18.16 16.92
CA ARG A 202 12.19 -19.14 17.86
C ARG A 202 10.79 -18.79 18.34
N GLU A 203 10.47 -17.50 18.41
CA GLU A 203 9.22 -17.01 18.99
C GLU A 203 8.15 -16.73 17.92
N GLU A 204 8.56 -16.35 16.70
CA GLU A 204 7.63 -15.96 15.63
C GLU A 204 7.39 -17.06 14.59
N TYR A 205 8.32 -18.02 14.45
CA TYR A 205 8.16 -19.09 13.47
C TYR A 205 6.99 -20.01 13.84
N ASN A 206 6.01 -20.08 12.95
CA ASN A 206 4.86 -20.96 13.07
C ASN A 206 4.63 -21.71 11.74
N PRO A 207 4.86 -23.05 11.71
CA PRO A 207 4.66 -23.84 10.50
C PRO A 207 3.19 -23.89 10.04
N ASP A 208 2.21 -23.73 10.94
CA ASP A 208 0.80 -23.73 10.59
C ASP A 208 0.38 -22.49 9.79
N LYS A 209 1.23 -21.45 9.77
CA LYS A 209 1.03 -20.24 8.96
C LYS A 209 1.67 -20.31 7.58
N LEU A 210 2.28 -21.44 7.23
CA LEU A 210 2.90 -21.64 5.92
C LEU A 210 1.83 -21.58 4.82
N ARG A 211 2.07 -20.74 3.80
CA ARG A 211 1.08 -20.50 2.73
C ARG A 211 1.09 -21.52 1.59
N TYR A 212 2.16 -22.30 1.49
CA TYR A 212 2.37 -23.29 0.43
C TYR A 212 2.98 -24.54 1.04
N HIS A 213 2.26 -25.67 0.99
CA HIS A 213 2.78 -26.94 1.51
C HIS A 213 3.80 -27.57 0.55
N LYS A 214 3.82 -27.15 -0.73
CA LYS A 214 4.86 -27.52 -1.68
C LYS A 214 5.70 -26.31 -2.03
N ILE A 215 7.00 -26.39 -1.75
CA ILE A 215 8.01 -25.39 -2.12
C ILE A 215 8.99 -26.11 -3.04
N ILE A 216 9.14 -25.59 -4.25
CA ILE A 216 9.84 -26.21 -5.39
C ILE A 216 10.95 -25.28 -5.86
#